data_AF-A0A349YIB6-F1
#
_entry.id   AF-A0A349YIB6-F1
#
_cell.length_a   1.000
_cell.length_b   1.000
_cell.length_c   1.000
_cell.angle_alpha   90.00
_cell.angle_beta   90.00
_cell.angle_gamma   90.00
#
_symmetry.space_group_name_H-M   'P 1'
#
loop_
_entity.id
_entity.type
_entity.pdbx_description
1 polymer ?
#
loop_
_entity_poly.entity_id
_entity_poly.type
_entity_poly.pdbx_seq_one_letter_code
_entity_poly.pdbx_strand_id
1 'polypeptide(L)'
;MERILLGLIIPLLGTVLGAGCVFFTKNQLNGLVRRGLAGFAGGVMTAASIWSLLLPSLEASKNLGKWSFIPAVAGFWIGIAFLLLLDKTIPHLHIEEKEPEGIKSSLMKTTMLVLAV
;
A
#
# COMPACT_ATOMS: atom_id res chain seq x y z
N MET A 1 0.09 -22.02 -15.02
CA MET A 1 -0.57 -21.94 -13.69
C MET A 1 0.45 -21.79 -12.57
N GLU A 2 1.50 -22.62 -12.54
CA GLU A 2 2.55 -22.60 -11.50
C GLU A 2 3.23 -21.23 -11.27
N ARG A 3 3.55 -20.50 -12.34
CA ARG A 3 4.21 -19.17 -12.23
C ARG A 3 3.36 -18.11 -11.53
N ILE A 4 2.04 -18.13 -11.74
CA ILE A 4 1.11 -17.19 -11.10
C ILE A 4 0.99 -17.53 -9.61
N LEU A 5 0.92 -18.83 -9.30
CA LEU A 5 0.87 -19.32 -7.93
C LEU A 5 2.11 -18.88 -7.14
N LEU A 6 3.30 -19.02 -7.74
CA LEU A 6 4.56 -18.55 -7.13
C LEU A 6 4.57 -17.03 -6.95
N GLY A 7 4.08 -16.27 -7.92
CA GLY A 7 3.96 -14.82 -7.83
C GLY A 7 3.06 -14.34 -6.68
N LEU A 8 2.08 -15.14 -6.28
CA LEU A 8 1.13 -14.82 -5.20
C LEU A 8 1.59 -15.34 -3.84
N ILE A 9 2.19 -16.53 -3.80
CA ILE A 9 2.66 -17.17 -2.56
C ILE A 9 3.88 -16.45 -1.99
N ILE A 10 4.80 -15.94 -2.82
CA ILE A 10 6.03 -15.29 -2.33
C ILE A 10 5.72 -14.03 -1.48
N PRO A 11 4.93 -13.05 -1.95
CA PRO A 11 4.55 -11.89 -1.14
C PRO A 11 3.73 -12.26 0.09
N LEU A 12 2.83 -13.25 -0.05
CA LEU A 12 2.02 -13.74 1.06
C LEU A 12 2.89 -14.36 2.17
N LEU A 13 3.83 -15.23 1.81
CA LEU A 13 4.82 -15.78 2.74
C LEU A 13 5.64 -14.68 3.39
N GLY A 14 6.10 -13.69 2.63
CA GLY A 14 6.82 -12.54 3.17
C GLY A 14 6.02 -11.80 4.25
N THR A 15 4.72 -11.60 4.01
CA THR A 15 3.81 -10.94 4.97
C THR A 15 3.60 -11.80 6.22
N VAL A 16 3.35 -13.11 6.07
CA VAL A 16 3.16 -14.04 7.18
C VAL A 16 4.43 -14.15 8.05
N LEU A 17 5.60 -14.28 7.41
CA LEU A 17 6.88 -14.34 8.11
C LEU A 17 7.18 -13.02 8.84
N GLY A 18 6.95 -11.87 8.19
CA GLY A 18 7.11 -10.56 8.80
C GLY A 18 6.21 -10.35 10.01
N ALA A 19 4.93 -10.75 9.93
CA ALA A 19 4.00 -10.72 11.05
C ALA A 19 4.43 -11.69 12.18
N GLY A 20 4.94 -12.86 11.83
CA GLY A 20 5.47 -13.85 12.78
C GLY A 20 6.65 -13.33 13.61
N CYS A 21 7.50 -12.46 13.05
CA CYS A 21 8.62 -11.86 13.78
C CYS A 21 8.19 -11.10 15.04
N VAL A 22 6.96 -10.58 15.09
CA VAL A 22 6.42 -9.84 16.25
C VAL A 22 6.41 -10.70 17.53
N PHE A 23 6.20 -12.02 17.41
CA PHE A 23 6.23 -12.94 18.55
C PHE A 23 7.62 -13.04 19.20
N PHE A 24 8.68 -12.87 18.41
CA PHE A 24 10.05 -12.87 18.91
C PHE A 24 10.47 -11.51 19.47
N THR A 25 9.92 -10.41 18.95
CA THR A 25 10.30 -9.06 19.38
C THR A 25 9.63 -8.59 20.68
N LYS A 26 8.76 -9.41 21.31
CA LYS A 26 8.14 -9.17 22.63
C LYS A 26 7.62 -7.73 22.83
N ASN A 27 7.10 -7.11 21.77
CA ASN A 27 6.61 -5.72 21.78
C ASN A 27 7.66 -4.63 22.12
N GLN A 28 8.96 -4.92 22.05
CA GLN A 28 10.05 -3.98 22.32
C GLN A 28 10.81 -3.56 21.05
N LEU A 29 10.08 -3.22 19.98
CA LEU A 29 10.72 -2.60 18.81
C LEU A 29 11.12 -1.17 19.16
N ASN A 30 12.43 -0.90 19.15
CA ASN A 30 12.95 0.46 19.25
C ASN A 30 12.34 1.33 18.13
N GLY A 31 11.89 2.54 18.46
CA GLY A 31 11.23 3.45 17.53
C GLY A 31 12.07 3.75 16.28
N LEU A 32 13.40 3.74 16.39
CA LEU A 32 14.32 3.85 15.25
C LEU A 32 14.18 2.68 14.27
N VAL A 33 14.08 1.45 14.76
CA VAL A 33 13.93 0.25 13.93
C VAL A 33 12.58 0.27 13.23
N ARG A 34 11.50 0.63 13.96
CA ARG A 34 10.16 0.76 13.36
C ARG A 34 10.12 1.79 12.23
N ARG A 35 10.72 2.97 12.45
CA ARG A 35 10.82 4.02 11.42
C ARG A 35 11.69 3.58 10.24
N GLY A 36 12.80 2.88 10.50
CA GLY A 36 13.66 2.32 9.46
C GLY A 36 12.94 1.29 8.58
N LEU A 37 12.19 0.35 9.17
CA LEU A 37 11.41 -0.64 8.45
C LEU A 37 10.26 0.00 7.65
N ALA A 38 9.55 0.96 8.23
CA ALA A 38 8.48 1.69 7.53
C ALA A 38 9.04 2.50 6.34
N GLY A 39 10.18 3.19 6.54
CA GLY A 39 10.86 3.91 5.48
C GLY A 39 11.39 2.99 4.37
N PHE A 40 11.91 1.81 4.72
CA PHE A 40 12.32 0.80 3.76
C PHE A 40 11.14 0.32 2.90
N ALA A 41 10.02 -0.03 3.53
CA ALA A 41 8.82 -0.47 2.81
C ALA A 41 8.30 0.63 1.86
N GLY A 42 8.19 1.87 2.34
CA GLY A 42 7.80 3.02 1.51
C GLY A 42 8.76 3.25 0.33
N GLY A 43 10.08 3.12 0.57
CA GLY A 43 11.10 3.25 -0.47
C GLY A 43 10.99 2.19 -1.55
N VAL A 44 10.86 0.91 -1.20
CA VAL A 44 10.71 -0.20 -2.16
C VAL A 44 9.44 -0.04 -2.99
N MET A 45 8.31 0.32 -2.38
CA MET A 45 7.05 0.53 -3.10
C MET A 45 7.13 1.73 -4.06
N THR A 46 7.80 2.81 -3.66
CA THR A 46 8.00 3.99 -4.53
C THR A 46 8.87 3.64 -5.73
N ALA A 47 9.97 2.90 -5.52
CA ALA A 47 10.85 2.45 -6.60
C ALA A 47 10.11 1.53 -7.59
N ALA A 48 9.39 0.52 -7.09
CA ALA A 48 8.61 -0.38 -7.93
C ALA A 48 7.56 0.38 -8.77
N SER A 49 6.95 1.42 -8.21
CA SER A 49 5.98 2.27 -8.93
C SER A 49 6.60 2.98 -10.14
N ILE A 50 7.86 3.41 -10.05
CA ILE A 50 8.55 4.09 -11.16
C ILE A 50 9.06 3.09 -12.21
N TRP A 51 9.85 2.10 -11.77
CA TRP A 51 10.54 1.18 -12.69
C TRP A 51 9.68 0.04 -13.20
N SER A 52 8.79 -0.50 -12.36
CA SER A 52 8.01 -1.69 -12.70
C SER A 52 6.60 -1.36 -13.21
N LEU A 53 6.10 -0.13 -12.98
CA LEU A 53 4.77 0.28 -13.40
C LEU A 53 4.81 1.47 -14.39
N LEU A 54 5.30 2.64 -13.97
CA LEU A 54 5.24 3.86 -14.79
C LEU A 54 6.05 3.74 -16.09
N LEU A 55 7.34 3.38 -16.01
CA LEU A 55 8.17 3.22 -17.20
C LEU A 55 7.57 2.23 -18.21
N PRO A 56 7.22 0.98 -17.82
CA PRO A 56 6.53 0.04 -18.71
C PRO A 56 5.21 0.56 -19.28
N SER A 57 4.44 1.34 -18.53
CA SER A 57 3.17 1.92 -19.01
C SER A 57 3.38 2.96 -20.12
N LEU A 58 4.45 3.77 -20.03
CA LEU A 58 4.84 4.69 -21.10
C LEU A 58 5.30 3.91 -22.33
N GLU A 59 6.03 2.82 -22.14
CA GLU A 59 6.49 1.98 -23.25
C GLU A 59 5.34 1.29 -23.98
N ALA A 60 4.36 0.78 -23.25
CA ALA A 60 3.14 0.19 -23.81
C ALA A 60 2.33 1.21 -24.63
N SER A 61 2.44 2.50 -24.31
CA SER A 61 1.74 3.59 -24.95
C SER A 61 2.56 4.29 -26.05
N LYS A 62 3.72 3.75 -26.46
CA LYS A 62 4.62 4.33 -27.49
C LYS A 62 3.92 4.66 -28.81
N ASN A 63 2.87 3.90 -29.17
CA ASN A 63 2.10 4.09 -30.41
C ASN A 63 1.37 5.45 -30.47
N LEU A 64 1.18 6.13 -29.34
CA LEU A 64 0.58 7.47 -29.26
C LEU A 64 1.60 8.60 -29.52
N GLY A 65 2.86 8.28 -29.82
CA GLY A 65 3.90 9.25 -30.13
C GLY A 65 4.15 10.22 -28.98
N LYS A 66 3.98 11.53 -29.22
CA LYS A 66 4.16 12.58 -28.20
C LYS A 66 3.12 12.52 -27.07
N TRP A 67 2.02 11.79 -27.26
CA TRP A 67 0.93 11.66 -26.28
C TRP A 67 0.99 10.37 -25.46
N SER A 68 2.09 9.62 -25.56
CA SER A 68 2.29 8.35 -24.82
C SER A 68 2.24 8.49 -23.29
N PHE A 69 2.40 9.70 -22.76
CA PHE A 69 2.30 9.96 -21.32
C PHE A 69 0.85 10.12 -20.83
N ILE A 70 -0.12 10.41 -21.71
CA ILE A 70 -1.52 10.65 -21.29
C ILE A 70 -2.08 9.44 -20.53
N PRO A 71 -2.00 8.20 -21.04
CA PRO A 71 -2.61 7.06 -20.37
C PRO A 71 -1.98 6.78 -19.01
N ALA A 72 -0.64 6.94 -18.91
CA ALA A 72 0.09 6.76 -17.67
C ALA A 72 -0.30 7.80 -16.62
N VAL A 73 -0.36 9.08 -16.99
CA VAL A 73 -0.76 10.18 -16.09
C VAL A 73 -2.22 10.06 -15.69
N ALA A 74 -3.12 9.77 -16.63
CA ALA A 74 -4.54 9.59 -16.34
C ALA A 74 -4.76 8.41 -15.38
N GLY A 75 -4.15 7.26 -15.65
CA GLY A 75 -4.23 6.09 -14.78
C GLY A 75 -3.69 6.35 -13.38
N PHE A 76 -2.55 7.04 -13.28
CA PHE A 76 -1.94 7.42 -12.01
C PHE A 76 -2.85 8.35 -11.19
N TRP A 77 -3.39 9.41 -11.81
CA TRP A 77 -4.32 10.33 -11.14
C TRP A 77 -5.63 9.68 -10.72
N ILE A 78 -6.20 8.82 -11.58
CA ILE A 78 -7.41 8.05 -11.25
C ILE A 78 -7.12 7.12 -10.06
N GLY A 79 -5.96 6.45 -10.05
CA GLY A 79 -5.54 5.60 -8.93
C GLY A 79 -5.42 6.38 -7.63
N ILE A 80 -4.80 7.56 -7.65
CA ILE A 80 -4.71 8.46 -6.47
C ILE A 80 -6.09 8.88 -6.01
N ALA A 81 -6.95 9.35 -6.92
CA ALA A 81 -8.30 9.79 -6.58
C ALA A 81 -9.14 8.63 -6.01
N PHE A 82 -8.96 7.42 -6.55
CA PHE A 82 -9.62 6.22 -6.05
C PHE A 82 -9.16 5.87 -4.63
N LEU A 83 -7.84 5.86 -4.36
CA LEU A 83 -7.31 5.61 -3.03
C LEU A 83 -7.76 6.69 -2.04
N LEU A 84 -7.74 7.97 -2.43
CA LEU A 84 -8.23 9.08 -1.61
C LEU A 84 -9.73 8.98 -1.32
N LEU A 85 -10.52 8.51 -2.29
CA LEU A 85 -11.95 8.27 -2.09
C LEU A 85 -12.17 7.12 -1.09
N LEU A 86 -11.42 6.02 -1.23
CA LEU A 86 -11.49 4.90 -0.28
C LEU A 86 -11.11 5.35 1.13
N ASP A 87 -10.01 6.08 1.27
CA ASP A 87 -9.54 6.62 2.54
C ASP A 87 -10.62 7.48 3.22
N LYS A 88 -11.28 8.38 2.48
CA LYS A 88 -12.36 9.22 3.03
C LYS A 88 -13.67 8.49 3.32
N THR A 89 -13.96 7.42 2.59
CA THR A 89 -15.24 6.69 2.72
C THR A 89 -15.16 5.59 3.76
N ILE A 90 -13.99 4.97 3.94
CA ILE A 90 -13.79 3.90 4.90
C ILE A 90 -13.60 4.50 6.29
N PRO A 91 -14.45 4.15 7.27
CA PRO A 91 -14.28 4.57 8.65
C PRO A 91 -13.01 3.94 9.22
N HIS A 92 -11.98 4.76 9.44
CA HIS A 92 -10.70 4.33 9.99
C HIS A 92 -10.36 5.15 11.25
N LEU A 93 -9.62 4.54 12.17
CA LEU A 93 -9.24 5.15 13.44
C LEU A 93 -7.71 5.20 13.55
N HIS A 94 -7.13 6.38 13.43
CA HIS A 94 -5.70 6.60 13.66
C HIS A 94 -5.37 6.36 15.15
N ILE A 95 -4.27 5.66 15.42
CA ILE A 95 -3.86 5.21 16.77
C ILE A 95 -3.68 6.37 17.77
N GLU A 96 -3.49 7.60 17.29
CA GLU A 96 -3.23 8.80 18.10
C GLU A 96 -4.45 9.72 18.28
N GLU A 97 -5.57 9.50 17.57
CA GLU A 97 -6.75 10.36 17.62
C GLU A 97 -7.95 9.73 18.33
N LYS A 98 -8.72 10.54 19.06
CA LYS A 98 -9.91 10.11 19.83
C LYS A 98 -11.18 10.01 19.00
N GLU A 99 -11.22 10.61 17.80
CA GLU A 99 -12.38 10.61 16.92
C GLU A 99 -12.13 9.80 15.65
N PRO A 100 -13.09 8.99 15.19
CA PRO A 100 -12.97 8.22 13.94
C PRO A 100 -13.06 9.16 12.72
N GLU A 101 -12.12 9.02 11.78
CA GLU A 101 -12.18 9.66 10.47
C GLU A 101 -13.06 8.82 9.52
N GLY A 102 -13.83 9.49 8.65
CA GLY A 102 -14.77 8.85 7.72
C GLY A 102 -16.24 8.83 8.20
N ILE A 103 -17.10 8.07 7.50
CA ILE A 103 -18.54 8.00 7.78
C ILE A 103 -18.78 7.29 9.11
N LYS A 104 -19.62 7.84 10.00
CA LYS A 104 -19.98 7.20 11.29
C LYS A 104 -20.44 5.75 11.05
N SER A 105 -19.69 4.80 11.57
CA SER A 105 -19.92 3.38 11.35
C SER A 105 -19.98 2.62 12.68
N SER A 106 -20.79 1.56 12.73
CA SER A 106 -20.97 0.70 13.91
C SER A 106 -19.90 -0.40 14.02
N LEU A 107 -18.80 -0.30 13.28
CA LEU A 107 -17.74 -1.31 13.28
C LEU A 107 -16.99 -1.36 14.61
N MET A 108 -16.52 -2.55 15.00
CA MET A 108 -15.71 -2.72 16.20
C MET A 108 -14.37 -1.98 16.06
N LYS A 109 -13.88 -1.39 17.16
CA LYS A 109 -12.62 -0.62 17.19
C LYS A 109 -11.41 -1.38 16.62
N THR A 110 -11.38 -2.70 16.80
CA THR A 110 -10.34 -3.57 16.23
C THR A 110 -10.40 -3.66 14.70
N THR A 111 -11.58 -3.65 14.11
CA THR A 111 -11.77 -3.63 12.65
C THR A 111 -11.38 -2.26 12.07
N MET A 112 -11.72 -1.16 12.76
CA MET A 112 -11.30 0.19 12.35
C MET A 112 -9.78 0.40 12.43
N LEU A 113 -9.08 -0.27 13.35
CA LEU A 113 -7.62 -0.27 13.45
C LEU A 113 -6.93 -1.05 12.33
N VAL A 114 -7.56 -2.11 11.82
CA VAL A 114 -7.05 -2.87 10.65
C VAL A 114 -7.31 -2.12 9.35
N LEU A 115 -8.38 -1.32 9.30
CA LEU A 115 -8.72 -0.47 8.17
C LEU A 115 -7.93 0.86 8.16
N ALA A 116 -7.28 1.21 9.28
CA ALA A 116 -6.34 2.31 9.36
C ALA A 116 -4.96 1.84 8.84
N VAL A 117 -4.77 1.89 7.52
CA VAL A 117 -3.50 1.64 6.82
C VAL A 117 -3.05 2.89 6.11
#